data_AF-A0AAV9BR02-F1
#
_entry.id   AF-A0AAV9BR02-F1
#
_cell.length_a   1.000
_cell.length_b   1.000
_cell.length_c   1.000
_cell.angle_alpha   90.00
_cell.angle_beta   90.00
_cell.angle_gamma   90.00
#
_symmetry.space_group_name_H-M   'P 1'
#
loop_
_entity.id
_entity.type
_entity.pdbx_description
1 polymer ?
#
loop_
_entity_poly.entity_id
_entity_poly.type
_entity_poly.pdbx_seq_one_letter_code
_entity_poly.pdbx_strand_id
1 'polypeptide(L)'
;MWESDSGLRRRSSSHLNGTPRTAQLEPTHHKSDYLRFFSCRSEQLGCVVRRGLVPVKQEQMMPKEPDTNAHPMNLGHAITLVSSSDSLKECEASVRVIAKAWMDSHGDSIIETALSSSSVIEGLLEVSFISKDDEVLELSISILAELVARNEIDRQIVLNADPQLEVFMKLLTNNNLYLKVAVLLYLLKPKAKQMLSLDWVPLVLRVLEFGDQAQTLFTIQCSPKSAAFYFLDQLITGFDVDRNVENAKQVVSLGGLRLLVRRLETGDTQQRKRAASLLCICIRADGSCRQYLTVNIKKASILELLLGNQIRSNGCTISLLAELICLSRRSQITKFLTGLKNEGYFNTMHILLVYLQQAPPEQRPLVAAILLQLDLLGDTSQYSVYREEGMDTLVSALENNSNKKVQERSSKALLLLGGRFSSTGQPLSESWLLKQAGLDDTFTELSAMGAPKTEREEKESEDWMRKVTNVLLNSGNKRLLLALSKRVEDGTPRLVRACLMTITWMSALIASSRDANVRSLACLVIMPRLLESLNCDRALEERVLASLSLLSLVRNPECYSKLFPMRKESIAFLKDLARITWTAKELLSLATIGSTSSFNG
;
A
#
# COMPACT_ATOMS: atom_id res chain seq x y z
N MET A 1 11.63 -14.94 -51.89
CA MET A 1 12.33 -14.29 -53.03
C MET A 1 12.56 -12.86 -52.59
N TRP A 2 13.79 -12.35 -52.64
CA TRP A 2 14.33 -11.30 -51.74
C TRP A 2 14.43 -11.90 -50.30
N GLU A 3 15.57 -12.37 -49.75
CA GLU A 3 17.00 -11.99 -49.86
C GLU A 3 17.26 -10.53 -49.41
N SER A 4 18.20 -10.19 -48.51
CA SER A 4 19.18 -10.95 -47.69
C SER A 4 19.46 -10.16 -46.37
N ASP A 5 20.32 -10.52 -45.40
CA ASP A 5 21.38 -11.55 -45.31
C ASP A 5 21.57 -12.06 -43.84
N SER A 6 22.82 -12.31 -43.44
CA SER A 6 23.31 -12.96 -42.22
C SER A 6 24.55 -12.23 -41.68
N GLY A 7 24.94 -12.46 -40.41
CA GLY A 7 26.05 -11.68 -39.81
C GLY A 7 26.51 -12.09 -38.39
N LEU A 8 26.82 -13.37 -38.17
CA LEU A 8 27.44 -13.83 -36.91
C LEU A 8 28.92 -13.43 -36.81
N ARG A 9 29.35 -12.87 -35.68
CA ARG A 9 30.73 -13.04 -35.15
C ARG A 9 30.80 -13.00 -33.63
N ARG A 10 31.79 -13.72 -33.09
CA ARG A 10 31.92 -14.17 -31.68
C ARG A 10 33.27 -13.69 -31.11
N ARG A 11 33.39 -13.66 -29.77
CA ARG A 11 34.62 -13.44 -28.95
C ARG A 11 35.12 -11.97 -28.92
N SER A 12 35.75 -11.48 -27.84
CA SER A 12 36.16 -12.11 -26.57
C SER A 12 36.32 -11.07 -25.43
N SER A 13 36.43 -11.57 -24.20
CA SER A 13 36.63 -10.86 -22.94
C SER A 13 37.94 -10.06 -22.81
N SER A 14 37.90 -8.95 -22.06
CA SER A 14 39.04 -8.42 -21.31
C SER A 14 38.58 -7.78 -19.99
N HIS A 15 39.18 -8.18 -18.87
CA HIS A 15 39.01 -7.50 -17.58
C HIS A 15 39.78 -6.17 -17.59
N LEU A 16 39.16 -5.09 -17.10
CA LEU A 16 39.88 -3.92 -16.59
C LEU A 16 39.14 -3.38 -15.36
N ASN A 17 39.86 -3.24 -14.25
CA ASN A 17 39.37 -2.58 -13.04
C ASN A 17 39.24 -1.08 -13.30
N GLY A 18 38.08 -0.51 -12.97
CA GLY A 18 37.84 0.93 -13.02
C GLY A 18 36.87 1.34 -11.92
N THR A 19 37.35 2.11 -10.95
CA THR A 19 36.52 2.69 -9.89
C THR A 19 35.55 3.73 -10.47
N PRO A 20 34.26 3.72 -10.11
CA PRO A 20 33.35 4.79 -10.50
C PRO A 20 33.71 6.07 -9.74
N ARG A 21 34.25 7.07 -10.45
CA ARG A 21 34.29 8.45 -9.93
C ARG A 21 32.85 8.92 -9.77
N THR A 22 32.49 9.40 -8.58
CA THR A 22 31.27 10.16 -8.33
C THR A 22 31.25 11.42 -9.18
N ALA A 23 30.52 11.39 -10.29
CA ALA A 23 30.05 12.59 -10.96
C ALA A 23 28.88 13.15 -10.12
N GLN A 24 29.19 14.12 -9.25
CA GLN A 24 28.16 14.93 -8.61
C GLN A 24 27.47 15.75 -9.69
N LEU A 25 26.25 15.39 -10.08
CA LEU A 25 25.35 16.37 -10.69
C LEU A 25 24.94 17.33 -9.58
N GLU A 26 25.35 18.59 -9.71
CA GLU A 26 24.82 19.66 -8.87
C GLU A 26 23.30 19.77 -9.12
N PRO A 27 22.48 19.92 -8.08
CA PRO A 27 21.06 20.17 -8.26
C PRO A 27 20.87 21.56 -8.88
N THR A 28 20.28 21.60 -10.07
CA THR A 28 19.90 22.86 -10.74
C THR A 28 18.90 23.61 -9.86
N HIS A 29 19.36 24.70 -9.24
CA HIS A 29 18.51 25.63 -8.51
C HIS A 29 17.49 26.29 -9.46
N HIS A 30 16.30 25.69 -9.56
CA HIS A 30 15.14 26.38 -10.12
C HIS A 30 14.73 27.47 -9.14
N LYS A 31 14.95 28.73 -9.52
CA LYS A 31 14.39 29.88 -8.80
C LYS A 31 12.89 29.91 -8.99
N SER A 32 12.17 29.99 -7.88
CA SER A 32 10.74 30.26 -7.83
C SER A 32 10.54 31.78 -7.82
N ASP A 33 10.51 32.40 -9.01
CA ASP A 33 10.37 33.86 -9.17
C ASP A 33 8.90 34.36 -8.96
N TYR A 34 8.10 33.64 -8.16
CA TYR A 34 6.65 33.88 -8.00
C TYR A 34 6.27 34.79 -6.82
N LEU A 35 7.18 34.97 -5.85
CA LEU A 35 7.02 35.97 -4.80
C LEU A 35 8.02 37.10 -5.04
N ARG A 36 7.56 38.35 -4.94
CA ARG A 36 8.48 39.46 -4.66
C ARG A 36 9.00 39.18 -3.25
N PHE A 37 10.29 38.91 -3.12
CA PHE A 37 10.94 38.85 -1.82
C PHE A 37 11.55 40.22 -1.53
N PHE A 38 11.36 40.76 -0.32
CA PHE A 38 11.96 42.01 0.15
C PHE A 38 13.42 42.07 -0.30
N SER A 39 13.80 43.17 -0.95
CA SER A 39 15.13 43.34 -1.57
C SER A 39 16.26 43.60 -0.56
N CYS A 40 16.31 42.82 0.51
CA CYS A 40 17.34 42.82 1.54
C CYS A 40 18.54 41.98 1.10
N ARG A 41 19.44 42.57 0.30
CA ARG A 41 20.82 42.07 0.22
C ARG A 41 21.47 42.22 1.59
N SER A 42 21.64 41.12 2.32
CA SER A 42 22.43 41.10 3.55
C SER A 42 23.89 41.45 3.25
N GLU A 43 24.42 42.47 3.91
CA GLU A 43 25.84 42.81 3.86
C GLU A 43 26.68 41.62 4.35
N GLN A 44 27.68 41.23 3.55
CA GLN A 44 28.63 40.18 3.95
C GLN A 44 29.64 40.76 4.95
N LEU A 45 29.43 40.51 6.24
CA LEU A 45 30.51 40.71 7.23
C LEU A 45 31.50 39.53 7.16
N GLY A 46 32.45 39.63 6.23
CA GLY A 46 33.59 38.73 6.16
C GLY A 46 34.47 38.87 7.42
N CYS A 47 34.47 37.85 8.28
CA CYS A 47 35.31 37.83 9.46
C CYS A 47 36.79 37.66 9.07
N VAL A 48 37.58 38.74 9.16
CA VAL A 48 39.04 38.70 9.04
C VAL A 48 39.67 39.12 10.35
N VAL A 49 40.30 38.16 11.03
CA VAL A 49 41.01 38.36 12.29
C VAL A 49 42.33 39.11 12.04
N ARG A 50 42.50 40.30 12.61
CA ARG A 50 43.83 40.85 13.00
C ARG A 50 43.76 41.63 14.32
N ARG A 51 44.76 41.39 15.18
CA ARG A 51 45.00 42.13 16.43
C ARG A 51 45.48 43.56 16.15
N GLY A 52 45.08 44.51 16.99
CA GLY A 52 45.60 45.87 17.09
C GLY A 52 45.27 46.46 18.47
N LEU A 53 46.10 47.39 18.99
CA LEU A 53 46.03 47.85 20.38
C LEU A 53 44.99 48.96 20.65
N VAL A 54 44.61 49.06 21.92
CA VAL A 54 43.79 50.12 22.57
C VAL A 54 44.58 51.44 22.65
N PRO A 55 43.93 52.63 22.60
CA PRO A 55 43.65 53.34 23.86
C PRO A 55 42.23 53.94 23.98
N VAL A 56 41.83 54.12 25.23
CA VAL A 56 40.54 54.65 25.72
C VAL A 56 40.38 56.16 25.48
N LYS A 57 39.16 56.60 25.17
CA LYS A 57 38.59 57.84 25.72
C LYS A 57 37.15 57.61 26.18
N GLN A 58 36.86 58.03 27.42
CA GLN A 58 35.50 58.10 27.96
C GLN A 58 34.92 59.47 27.67
N GLU A 59 33.70 59.53 27.15
CA GLU A 59 32.80 60.67 27.39
C GLU A 59 31.44 60.09 27.79
N GLN A 60 30.95 60.50 28.97
CA GLN A 60 29.63 60.14 29.47
C GLN A 60 28.65 61.24 29.07
N MET A 61 27.55 60.89 28.41
CA MET A 61 26.41 61.79 28.28
C MET A 61 25.10 61.00 28.33
N MET A 62 24.24 61.42 29.26
CA MET A 62 22.87 61.02 29.60
C MET A 62 22.06 60.15 28.60
N PRO A 63 21.20 59.23 29.10
CA PRO A 63 20.23 58.53 28.25
C PRO A 63 19.21 59.52 27.69
N LYS A 64 19.15 59.64 26.36
CA LYS A 64 17.98 60.20 25.68
C LYS A 64 16.87 59.15 25.67
N GLU A 65 15.67 59.56 26.06
CA GLU A 65 14.45 58.79 25.82
C GLU A 65 14.27 58.60 24.30
N PRO A 66 13.81 57.42 23.83
CA PRO A 66 13.45 57.25 22.43
C PRO A 66 12.13 57.97 22.14
N ASP A 67 12.17 58.93 21.20
CA ASP A 67 11.01 59.70 20.74
C ASP A 67 9.83 58.78 20.36
N THR A 68 8.85 58.66 21.25
CA THR A 68 7.67 57.81 21.04
C THR A 68 6.57 58.59 20.29
N ASN A 69 6.90 59.08 19.10
CA ASN A 69 5.97 59.76 18.19
C ASN A 69 5.47 58.79 17.10
N ALA A 70 4.88 57.67 17.52
CA ALA A 70 4.10 56.81 16.64
C ALA A 70 2.62 57.21 16.73
N HIS A 71 2.07 57.81 15.66
CA HIS A 71 0.62 57.90 15.52
C HIS A 71 0.01 56.49 15.54
N PRO A 72 -1.16 56.28 16.16
CA PRO A 72 -1.83 54.98 16.15
C PRO A 72 -2.14 54.59 14.70
N MET A 73 -1.43 53.57 14.21
CA MET A 73 -1.60 53.05 12.86
C MET A 73 -3.03 52.54 12.69
N ASN A 74 -3.79 53.15 11.77
CA ASN A 74 -5.14 52.72 11.47
C ASN A 74 -5.15 51.49 10.54
N LEU A 75 -6.27 50.78 10.48
CA LEU A 75 -6.38 49.52 9.72
C LEU A 75 -6.06 49.70 8.23
N GLY A 76 -6.53 50.78 7.60
CA GLY A 76 -6.26 51.04 6.18
C GLY A 76 -4.78 51.27 5.87
N HIS A 77 -4.06 51.96 6.77
CA HIS A 77 -2.61 52.15 6.65
C HIS A 77 -1.86 50.82 6.86
N ALA A 78 -2.26 50.01 7.84
CA ALA A 78 -1.68 48.68 8.07
C ALA A 78 -1.87 47.74 6.86
N ILE A 79 -3.08 47.72 6.28
CA ILE A 79 -3.41 46.97 5.05
C ILE A 79 -2.52 47.41 3.87
N THR A 80 -2.30 48.72 3.74
CA THR A 80 -1.43 49.26 2.68
C THR A 80 0.02 48.84 2.90
N LEU A 81 0.55 48.98 4.12
CA LEU A 81 1.92 48.60 4.46
C LEU A 81 2.21 47.11 4.26
N VAL A 82 1.32 46.20 4.70
CA VAL A 82 1.49 44.75 4.43
C VAL A 82 1.50 44.45 2.93
N SER A 83 0.74 45.21 2.13
CA SER A 83 0.64 44.99 0.68
C SER A 83 1.80 45.58 -0.13
N SER A 84 2.58 46.53 0.41
CA SER A 84 3.52 47.32 -0.42
C SER A 84 4.74 47.93 0.28
N SER A 85 5.00 47.70 1.57
CA SER A 85 6.24 48.18 2.21
C SER A 85 7.36 47.16 2.06
N ASP A 86 8.55 47.62 1.65
CA ASP A 86 9.78 46.80 1.63
C ASP A 86 10.38 46.59 3.05
N SER A 87 9.79 47.21 4.08
CA SER A 87 10.29 47.20 5.46
C SER A 87 9.62 46.10 6.28
N LEU A 88 10.32 44.98 6.47
CA LEU A 88 9.84 43.85 7.29
C LEU A 88 9.28 44.30 8.66
N LYS A 89 9.92 45.28 9.33
CA LYS A 89 9.47 45.80 10.63
C LYS A 89 8.11 46.51 10.56
N GLU A 90 7.84 47.23 9.47
CA GLU A 90 6.55 47.89 9.25
C GLU A 90 5.46 46.86 8.95
N CYS A 91 5.78 45.85 8.15
CA CYS A 91 4.87 44.74 7.86
C CYS A 91 4.57 43.92 9.14
N GLU A 92 5.58 43.61 9.96
CA GLU A 92 5.43 42.95 11.28
C GLU A 92 4.59 43.76 12.28
N ALA A 93 4.72 45.10 12.28
CA ALA A 93 3.85 45.98 13.08
C ALA A 93 2.41 46.01 12.53
N SER A 94 2.27 46.04 11.21
CA SER A 94 0.98 46.11 10.52
C SER A 94 0.17 44.82 10.68
N VAL A 95 0.81 43.65 10.66
CA VAL A 95 0.15 42.36 10.97
C VAL A 95 -0.46 42.36 12.37
N ARG A 96 0.21 42.94 13.39
CA ARG A 96 -0.35 43.07 14.74
C ARG A 96 -1.58 43.98 14.77
N VAL A 97 -1.58 45.08 14.02
CA VAL A 97 -2.72 46.01 13.90
C VAL A 97 -3.91 45.32 13.21
N ILE A 98 -3.67 44.60 12.10
CA ILE A 98 -4.68 43.84 11.37
C ILE A 98 -5.27 42.75 12.26
N ALA A 99 -4.44 41.95 12.93
CA ALA A 99 -4.88 40.88 13.83
C ALA A 99 -5.74 41.41 14.98
N LYS A 100 -5.34 42.54 15.58
CA LYS A 100 -6.13 43.19 16.63
C LYS A 100 -7.49 43.64 16.09
N ALA A 101 -7.51 44.36 14.96
CA ALA A 101 -8.75 44.81 14.33
C ALA A 101 -9.67 43.64 13.95
N TRP A 102 -9.11 42.52 13.49
CA TRP A 102 -9.85 41.29 13.21
C TRP A 102 -10.53 40.75 14.46
N MET A 103 -9.78 40.57 15.56
CA MET A 103 -10.33 40.06 16.83
C MET A 103 -11.40 40.99 17.42
N ASP A 104 -11.16 42.30 17.39
CA ASP A 104 -12.08 43.34 17.89
C ASP A 104 -13.36 43.44 17.02
N SER A 105 -13.31 43.04 15.74
CA SER A 105 -14.45 43.10 14.81
C SER A 105 -15.50 42.00 14.99
N HIS A 106 -15.12 40.88 15.63
CA HIS A 106 -15.90 39.64 15.69
C HIS A 106 -16.38 39.09 14.32
N GLY A 107 -15.67 39.39 13.23
CA GLY A 107 -15.99 38.93 11.88
C GLY A 107 -16.84 39.91 11.06
N ASP A 108 -16.52 41.21 11.15
CA ASP A 108 -17.16 42.23 10.31
C ASP A 108 -16.84 42.01 8.82
N SER A 109 -17.88 41.92 7.99
CA SER A 109 -17.79 41.75 6.54
C SER A 109 -17.01 42.87 5.84
N ILE A 110 -16.99 44.10 6.40
CA ILE A 110 -16.20 45.22 5.85
C ILE A 110 -14.70 44.96 6.05
N ILE A 111 -14.31 44.38 7.18
CA ILE A 111 -12.90 44.05 7.47
C ILE A 111 -12.49 42.79 6.71
N GLU A 112 -13.36 41.79 6.62
CA GLU A 112 -13.16 40.59 5.77
C GLU A 112 -12.90 40.99 4.31
N THR A 113 -13.80 41.77 3.69
CA THR A 113 -13.65 42.18 2.28
C THR A 113 -12.41 43.03 2.00
N ALA A 114 -11.92 43.80 2.99
CA ALA A 114 -10.66 44.53 2.86
C ALA A 114 -9.43 43.60 2.91
N LEU A 115 -9.47 42.55 3.73
CA LEU A 115 -8.38 41.59 3.92
C LEU A 115 -8.35 40.47 2.85
N SER A 116 -9.48 40.12 2.24
CA SER A 116 -9.60 39.18 1.12
C SER A 116 -8.99 39.66 -0.21
N SER A 117 -8.24 40.77 -0.21
CA SER A 117 -7.57 41.27 -1.41
C SER A 117 -6.24 40.54 -1.68
N SER A 118 -5.96 40.27 -2.96
CA SER A 118 -4.79 39.46 -3.36
C SER A 118 -3.47 39.99 -2.79
N SER A 119 -3.27 41.32 -2.84
CA SER A 119 -2.05 41.97 -2.32
C SER A 119 -1.89 41.82 -0.80
N VAL A 120 -2.98 41.79 -0.03
CA VAL A 120 -2.92 41.56 1.42
C VAL A 120 -2.57 40.10 1.70
N ILE A 121 -3.19 39.17 0.98
CA ILE A 121 -2.91 37.72 1.14
C ILE A 121 -1.46 37.41 0.74
N GLU A 122 -0.98 37.96 -0.39
CA GLU A 122 0.41 37.84 -0.84
C GLU A 122 1.39 38.46 0.16
N GLY A 123 1.10 39.66 0.68
CA GLY A 123 1.92 40.32 1.71
C GLY A 123 1.95 39.55 3.04
N LEU A 124 0.83 38.95 3.46
CA LEU A 124 0.79 38.05 4.63
C LEU A 124 1.65 36.80 4.38
N LEU A 125 1.61 36.21 3.18
CA LEU A 125 2.47 35.08 2.82
C LEU A 125 3.96 35.47 2.79
N GLU A 126 4.31 36.66 2.28
CA GLU A 126 5.68 37.16 2.28
C GLU A 126 6.21 37.38 3.71
N VAL A 127 5.44 38.05 4.58
CA VAL A 127 5.79 38.20 6.01
C VAL A 127 5.94 36.84 6.67
N SER A 128 5.05 35.89 6.35
CA SER A 128 5.14 34.50 6.84
C SER A 128 6.36 33.76 6.31
N PHE A 129 6.84 34.10 5.11
CA PHE A 129 8.06 33.54 4.55
C PHE A 129 9.32 34.16 5.16
N ILE A 130 9.33 35.45 5.53
CA ILE A 130 10.58 36.16 5.86
C ILE A 130 10.77 36.38 7.36
N SER A 131 9.70 36.62 8.13
CA SER A 131 9.80 36.90 9.56
C SER A 131 10.37 35.73 10.37
N LYS A 132 10.93 36.06 11.53
CA LYS A 132 11.45 35.12 12.54
C LYS A 132 10.74 35.28 13.89
N ASP A 133 9.74 36.16 13.96
CA ASP A 133 8.97 36.44 15.16
C ASP A 133 7.76 35.49 15.21
N ASP A 134 7.80 34.52 16.13
CA ASP A 134 6.74 33.52 16.27
C ASP A 134 5.37 34.15 16.58
N GLU A 135 5.32 35.33 17.22
CA GLU A 135 4.06 36.06 17.42
C GLU A 135 3.49 36.50 16.06
N VAL A 136 4.29 37.18 15.24
CA VAL A 136 3.84 37.69 13.93
C VAL A 136 3.47 36.54 13.00
N LEU A 137 4.28 35.48 12.98
CA LEU A 137 3.99 34.29 12.19
C LEU A 137 2.66 33.65 12.62
N GLU A 138 2.41 33.51 13.93
CA GLU A 138 1.13 32.99 14.44
C GLU A 138 -0.06 33.86 14.07
N LEU A 139 0.06 35.19 14.22
CA LEU A 139 -1.00 36.12 13.86
C LEU A 139 -1.30 36.06 12.35
N SER A 140 -0.28 36.04 11.50
CA SER A 140 -0.42 35.91 10.05
C SER A 140 -1.10 34.59 9.65
N ILE A 141 -0.65 33.45 10.20
CA ILE A 141 -1.27 32.13 9.99
C ILE A 141 -2.74 32.14 10.46
N SER A 142 -3.06 32.85 11.55
CA SER A 142 -4.41 32.95 12.08
C SER A 142 -5.33 33.79 11.20
N ILE A 143 -4.86 34.93 10.68
CA ILE A 143 -5.60 35.74 9.69
C ILE A 143 -5.87 34.92 8.42
N LEU A 144 -4.83 34.29 7.85
CA LEU A 144 -4.97 33.47 6.64
C LEU A 144 -5.94 32.31 6.85
N ALA A 145 -5.96 31.68 8.02
CA ALA A 145 -6.91 30.61 8.32
C ALA A 145 -8.36 31.10 8.33
N GLU A 146 -8.63 32.27 8.91
CA GLU A 146 -9.97 32.86 8.99
C GLU A 146 -10.53 33.26 7.62
N LEU A 147 -9.69 33.79 6.72
CA LEU A 147 -10.07 34.11 5.34
C LEU A 147 -10.36 32.83 4.54
N VAL A 148 -9.42 31.88 4.55
CA VAL A 148 -9.52 30.60 3.82
C VAL A 148 -10.70 29.75 4.30
N ALA A 149 -11.11 29.85 5.57
CA ALA A 149 -12.26 29.13 6.12
C ALA A 149 -13.61 29.74 5.71
N ARG A 150 -13.68 31.05 5.42
CA ARG A 150 -14.91 31.73 4.98
C ARG A 150 -15.09 31.72 3.47
N ASN A 151 -13.99 31.87 2.72
CA ASN A 151 -14.05 32.16 1.29
C ASN A 151 -13.17 31.22 0.45
N GLU A 152 -13.81 30.50 -0.49
CA GLU A 152 -13.10 29.64 -1.44
C GLU A 152 -12.26 30.44 -2.44
N ILE A 153 -12.57 31.73 -2.70
CA ILE A 153 -11.73 32.59 -3.53
C ILE A 153 -10.38 32.84 -2.85
N ASP A 154 -10.38 33.20 -1.56
CA ASP A 154 -9.17 33.46 -0.78
C ASP A 154 -8.31 32.19 -0.67
N ARG A 155 -8.95 31.03 -0.54
CA ARG A 155 -8.30 29.72 -0.64
C ARG A 155 -7.58 29.53 -1.98
N GLN A 156 -8.16 29.92 -3.11
CA GLN A 156 -7.49 29.86 -4.41
C GLN A 156 -6.37 30.90 -4.54
N ILE A 157 -6.56 32.12 -4.02
CA ILE A 157 -5.51 33.16 -4.00
C ILE A 157 -4.27 32.64 -3.28
N VAL A 158 -4.40 32.10 -2.06
CA VAL A 158 -3.28 31.51 -1.31
C VAL A 158 -2.57 30.39 -2.09
N LEU A 159 -3.32 29.49 -2.71
CA LEU A 159 -2.76 28.37 -3.49
C LEU A 159 -2.10 28.81 -4.81
N ASN A 160 -2.49 29.96 -5.36
CA ASN A 160 -1.89 30.54 -6.56
C ASN A 160 -0.65 31.39 -6.23
N ALA A 161 -0.62 32.03 -5.04
CA ALA A 161 0.53 32.78 -4.55
C ALA A 161 1.68 31.86 -4.07
N ASP A 162 1.36 30.66 -3.57
CA ASP A 162 2.37 29.63 -3.24
C ASP A 162 2.07 28.26 -3.91
N PRO A 163 2.28 28.12 -5.24
CA PRO A 163 1.88 26.93 -5.99
C PRO A 163 2.57 25.62 -5.59
N GLN A 164 3.80 25.72 -5.06
CA GLN A 164 4.61 24.59 -4.59
C GLN A 164 4.65 24.47 -3.06
N LEU A 165 3.90 25.33 -2.36
CA LEU A 165 3.77 25.35 -0.90
C LEU A 165 5.11 25.58 -0.19
N GLU A 166 6.04 26.33 -0.78
CA GLU A 166 7.37 26.62 -0.24
C GLU A 166 7.31 27.40 1.08
N VAL A 167 6.36 28.34 1.19
CA VAL A 167 6.13 29.11 2.42
C VAL A 167 5.64 28.18 3.52
N PHE A 168 4.65 27.36 3.22
CA PHE A 168 4.10 26.41 4.19
C PHE A 168 5.09 25.31 4.58
N MET A 169 5.92 24.86 3.65
CA MET A 169 7.01 23.92 3.92
C MET A 169 8.03 24.51 4.89
N LYS A 170 8.47 25.76 4.66
CA LYS A 170 9.32 26.48 5.61
C LYS A 170 8.66 26.57 6.98
N LEU A 171 7.40 27.00 7.04
CA LEU A 171 6.65 27.15 8.29
C LEU A 171 6.45 25.82 9.04
N LEU A 172 6.29 24.69 8.36
CA LEU A 172 6.23 23.36 8.98
C LEU A 172 7.54 22.92 9.64
N THR A 173 8.67 23.53 9.30
CA THR A 173 9.94 23.29 10.03
C THR A 173 9.97 23.99 11.39
N ASN A 174 9.22 25.08 11.58
CA ASN A 174 9.19 25.86 12.82
C ASN A 174 8.71 24.98 14.00
N ASN A 175 9.49 24.95 15.08
CA ASN A 175 9.25 24.05 16.22
C ASN A 175 8.00 24.39 17.03
N ASN A 176 7.56 25.65 17.02
CA ASN A 176 6.47 26.17 17.84
C ASN A 176 5.15 26.17 17.06
N LEU A 177 5.22 26.45 15.75
CA LEU A 177 4.02 26.72 14.93
C LEU A 177 3.59 25.58 13.99
N TYR A 178 4.40 24.54 13.74
CA TYR A 178 4.08 23.49 12.75
C TYR A 178 2.69 22.84 12.89
N LEU A 179 2.16 22.69 14.11
CA LEU A 179 0.79 22.16 14.31
C LEU A 179 -0.31 23.14 13.86
N LYS A 180 -0.10 24.43 14.05
CA LYS A 180 -0.98 25.52 13.58
C LYS A 180 -0.91 25.66 12.06
N VAL A 181 0.30 25.62 11.50
CA VAL A 181 0.55 25.60 10.05
C VAL A 181 -0.13 24.40 9.38
N ALA A 182 -0.06 23.22 9.99
CA ALA A 182 -0.76 22.03 9.50
C ALA A 182 -2.29 22.19 9.48
N VAL A 183 -2.88 22.94 10.43
CA VAL A 183 -4.31 23.28 10.40
C VAL A 183 -4.63 24.21 9.23
N LEU A 184 -3.86 25.29 9.01
CA LEU A 184 -4.05 26.18 7.86
C LEU A 184 -3.96 25.42 6.53
N LEU A 185 -2.91 24.59 6.35
CA LEU A 185 -2.80 23.70 5.19
C LEU A 185 -3.98 22.73 5.04
N TYR A 186 -4.59 22.28 6.15
CA TYR A 186 -5.77 21.42 6.09
C TYR A 186 -7.04 22.16 5.64
N LEU A 187 -7.16 23.46 5.90
CA LEU A 187 -8.21 24.31 5.33
C LEU A 187 -7.95 24.54 3.84
N LEU A 188 -6.70 24.81 3.47
CA LEU A 188 -6.27 24.99 2.08
C LEU A 188 -6.45 23.74 1.20
N LYS A 189 -6.52 22.53 1.78
CA LYS A 189 -6.73 21.25 1.04
C LYS A 189 -5.84 21.13 -0.21
N PRO A 190 -4.51 21.31 -0.09
CA PRO A 190 -3.61 21.18 -1.23
C PRO A 190 -3.73 19.79 -1.87
N LYS A 191 -3.46 19.71 -3.16
CA LYS A 191 -3.43 18.44 -3.90
C LYS A 191 -2.00 17.94 -4.02
N ALA A 192 -1.85 16.62 -4.22
CA ALA A 192 -0.54 15.99 -4.41
C ALA A 192 0.37 16.71 -5.43
N LYS A 193 -0.20 17.23 -6.54
CA LYS A 193 0.53 18.02 -7.55
C LYS A 193 1.25 19.27 -7.01
N GLN A 194 0.83 19.80 -5.85
CA GLN A 194 1.45 20.95 -5.17
C GLN A 194 2.44 20.51 -4.09
N MET A 195 2.47 19.22 -3.74
CA MET A 195 3.25 18.65 -2.63
C MET A 195 4.49 17.90 -3.14
N LEU A 196 5.25 18.51 -4.06
CA LEU A 196 6.27 17.81 -4.85
C LEU A 196 7.53 17.42 -4.05
N SER A 197 7.92 18.22 -3.04
CA SER A 197 9.14 18.02 -2.24
C SER A 197 9.19 16.66 -1.52
N LEU A 198 10.39 16.11 -1.37
CA LEU A 198 10.69 14.90 -0.59
C LEU A 198 10.52 15.10 0.93
N ASP A 199 10.56 16.35 1.41
CA ASP A 199 10.48 16.67 2.84
C ASP A 199 9.06 16.64 3.40
N TRP A 200 8.04 16.48 2.54
CA TRP A 200 6.64 16.40 2.97
C TRP A 200 6.37 15.22 3.90
N VAL A 201 6.92 14.03 3.61
CA VAL A 201 6.70 12.84 4.45
C VAL A 201 7.24 13.03 5.88
N PRO A 202 8.50 13.41 6.13
CA PRO A 202 8.99 13.64 7.50
C PRO A 202 8.21 14.73 8.25
N LEU A 203 7.85 15.85 7.59
CA LEU A 203 7.04 16.91 8.21
C LEU A 203 5.64 16.42 8.60
N VAL A 204 5.00 15.63 7.75
CA VAL A 204 3.66 15.07 8.03
C VAL A 204 3.70 14.00 9.12
N LEU A 205 4.74 13.18 9.19
CA LEU A 205 4.93 12.23 10.29
C LEU A 205 5.16 12.94 11.63
N ARG A 206 5.89 14.07 11.64
CA ARG A 206 6.02 14.95 12.82
C ARG A 206 4.64 15.43 13.31
N VAL A 207 3.78 15.93 12.40
CA VAL A 207 2.41 16.34 12.76
C VAL A 207 1.58 15.15 13.27
N LEU A 208 1.75 13.94 12.73
CA LEU A 208 1.06 12.73 13.19
C LEU A 208 1.52 12.27 14.60
N GLU A 209 2.79 12.45 14.93
CA GLU A 209 3.35 12.09 16.23
C GLU A 209 2.87 13.01 17.35
N PHE A 210 2.91 14.33 17.12
CA PHE A 210 2.66 15.34 18.15
C PHE A 210 1.29 16.04 18.10
N GLY A 211 0.54 15.90 17.00
CA GLY A 211 -0.78 16.51 16.80
C GLY A 211 -1.92 15.90 17.64
N ASP A 212 -1.63 15.42 18.85
CA ASP A 212 -2.61 14.78 19.73
C ASP A 212 -3.72 15.75 20.18
N GLN A 213 -3.40 17.02 20.38
CA GLN A 213 -4.31 18.10 20.81
C GLN A 213 -4.82 18.95 19.64
N ALA A 214 -6.04 19.45 19.74
CA ALA A 214 -6.57 20.46 18.81
C ALA A 214 -5.78 21.77 18.92
N GLN A 215 -5.67 22.50 17.82
CA GLN A 215 -5.08 23.84 17.76
C GLN A 215 -6.15 24.87 17.46
N THR A 216 -5.93 26.08 17.97
CA THR A 216 -6.81 27.23 17.77
C THR A 216 -6.07 28.29 16.94
N LEU A 217 -6.76 28.85 15.96
CA LEU A 217 -6.36 29.96 15.10
C LEU A 217 -7.51 30.96 15.09
N PHE A 218 -7.45 31.96 15.96
CA PHE A 218 -8.59 32.82 16.34
C PHE A 218 -9.88 32.01 16.62
N THR A 219 -10.92 32.10 15.79
CA THR A 219 -12.18 31.38 15.98
C THR A 219 -12.15 29.92 15.49
N ILE A 220 -11.14 29.54 14.70
CA ILE A 220 -11.02 28.20 14.12
C ILE A 220 -10.36 27.25 15.13
N GLN A 221 -11.02 26.13 15.42
CA GLN A 221 -10.46 25.03 16.18
C GLN A 221 -10.42 23.75 15.34
N CYS A 222 -9.23 23.15 15.17
CA CYS A 222 -9.07 21.94 14.36
C CYS A 222 -7.99 21.00 14.90
N SER A 223 -8.13 19.69 14.63
CA SER A 223 -7.11 18.69 15.00
C SER A 223 -6.01 18.59 13.92
N PRO A 224 -4.72 18.77 14.27
CA PRO A 224 -3.61 18.55 13.34
C PRO A 224 -3.50 17.10 12.84
N LYS A 225 -4.03 16.10 13.55
CA LYS A 225 -4.15 14.73 13.03
C LYS A 225 -5.01 14.65 11.77
N SER A 226 -6.10 15.42 11.70
CA SER A 226 -6.97 15.47 10.52
C SER A 226 -6.18 15.98 9.32
N ALA A 227 -5.28 16.94 9.55
CA ALA A 227 -4.30 17.41 8.60
C ALA A 227 -3.32 16.29 8.20
N ALA A 228 -2.63 15.67 9.15
CA ALA A 228 -1.67 14.61 8.88
C ALA A 228 -2.25 13.43 8.09
N PHE A 229 -3.46 12.96 8.43
CA PHE A 229 -4.15 11.91 7.67
C PHE A 229 -4.51 12.35 6.25
N TYR A 230 -4.89 13.62 6.03
CA TYR A 230 -5.16 14.15 4.70
C TYR A 230 -3.87 14.29 3.87
N PHE A 231 -2.79 14.77 4.46
CA PHE A 231 -1.50 14.90 3.77
C PHE A 231 -0.90 13.53 3.43
N LEU A 232 -0.94 12.54 4.34
CA LEU A 232 -0.50 11.17 4.02
C LEU A 232 -1.33 10.58 2.87
N ASP A 233 -2.66 10.76 2.88
CA ASP A 233 -3.55 10.31 1.81
C ASP A 233 -3.17 10.94 0.45
N GLN A 234 -2.93 12.25 0.39
CA GLN A 234 -2.43 12.91 -0.82
C GLN A 234 -1.05 12.38 -1.25
N LEU A 235 -0.12 12.20 -0.30
CA LEU A 235 1.26 11.80 -0.59
C LEU A 235 1.39 10.35 -1.09
N ILE A 236 0.54 9.42 -0.62
CA ILE A 236 0.66 7.99 -0.97
C ILE A 236 -0.47 7.47 -1.88
N THR A 237 -1.42 8.32 -2.30
CA THR A 237 -2.46 7.97 -3.29
C THR A 237 -2.69 9.00 -4.40
N GLY A 238 -2.21 10.24 -4.24
CA GLY A 238 -2.53 11.34 -5.15
C GLY A 238 -1.57 11.54 -6.33
N PHE A 239 -0.44 10.84 -6.37
CA PHE A 239 0.51 10.85 -7.49
C PHE A 239 0.28 9.68 -8.46
N ASP A 240 1.21 9.49 -9.40
CA ASP A 240 1.41 8.24 -10.13
C ASP A 240 1.81 7.07 -9.19
N VAL A 241 1.81 5.86 -9.74
CA VAL A 241 2.05 4.63 -8.98
C VAL A 241 3.44 4.60 -8.34
N ASP A 242 4.47 5.03 -9.06
CA ASP A 242 5.86 4.91 -8.61
C ASP A 242 6.17 5.94 -7.50
N ARG A 243 5.73 7.18 -7.66
CA ARG A 243 5.86 8.23 -6.65
C ARG A 243 5.06 7.92 -5.38
N ASN A 244 3.84 7.38 -5.51
CA ASN A 244 3.04 6.92 -4.37
C ASN A 244 3.75 5.78 -3.60
N VAL A 245 4.33 4.82 -4.32
CA VAL A 245 5.10 3.71 -3.71
C VAL A 245 6.35 4.23 -3.00
N GLU A 246 7.08 5.17 -3.59
CA GLU A 246 8.29 5.72 -2.98
C GLU A 246 7.97 6.53 -1.70
N ASN A 247 6.94 7.37 -1.74
CA ASN A 247 6.47 8.09 -0.55
C ASN A 247 5.99 7.11 0.55
N ALA A 248 5.35 6.01 0.19
CA ALA A 248 4.94 4.97 1.13
C ALA A 248 6.13 4.19 1.73
N LYS A 249 7.20 3.94 0.97
CA LYS A 249 8.48 3.40 1.51
C LYS A 249 9.15 4.39 2.45
N GLN A 250 9.13 5.69 2.13
CA GLN A 250 9.64 6.74 3.01
C GLN A 250 8.87 6.80 4.34
N VAL A 251 7.55 6.57 4.32
CA VAL A 251 6.74 6.40 5.55
C VAL A 251 7.21 5.19 6.38
N VAL A 252 7.61 4.09 5.73
CA VAL A 252 8.15 2.90 6.42
C VAL A 252 9.54 3.17 7.02
N SER A 253 10.47 3.72 6.24
CA SER A 253 11.86 3.96 6.67
C SER A 253 11.98 5.00 7.78
N LEU A 254 11.11 6.01 7.79
CA LEU A 254 11.03 7.03 8.85
C LEU A 254 10.22 6.57 10.09
N GLY A 255 9.89 5.27 10.20
CA GLY A 255 9.21 4.71 11.37
C GLY A 255 7.73 5.08 11.50
N GLY A 256 7.11 5.62 10.44
CA GLY A 256 5.70 6.02 10.41
C GLY A 256 4.72 4.88 10.70
N LEU A 257 5.13 3.62 10.47
CA LEU A 257 4.37 2.44 10.88
C LEU A 257 4.06 2.43 12.39
N ARG A 258 4.99 2.81 13.26
CA ARG A 258 4.78 2.90 14.72
C ARG A 258 3.66 3.88 15.04
N LEU A 259 3.63 5.02 14.35
CA LEU A 259 2.62 6.06 14.51
C LEU A 259 1.24 5.58 14.01
N LEU A 260 1.19 4.95 12.83
CA LEU A 260 -0.03 4.37 12.27
C LEU A 260 -0.60 3.25 13.14
N VAL A 261 0.23 2.36 13.69
CA VAL A 261 -0.19 1.33 14.65
C VAL A 261 -0.76 1.96 15.92
N ARG A 262 -0.10 2.98 16.50
CA ARG A 262 -0.64 3.71 17.66
C ARG A 262 -2.03 4.30 17.39
N ARG A 263 -2.30 4.77 16.16
CA ARG A 263 -3.63 5.28 15.75
C ARG A 263 -4.64 4.19 15.41
N LEU A 264 -4.21 3.03 14.92
CA LEU A 264 -5.06 1.84 14.75
C LEU A 264 -5.60 1.33 16.10
N GLU A 265 -4.84 1.52 17.19
CA GLU A 265 -5.20 1.07 18.53
C GLU A 265 -5.94 2.12 19.39
N THR A 266 -5.62 3.41 19.24
CA THR A 266 -6.13 4.47 20.15
C THR A 266 -6.95 5.57 19.47
N GLY A 267 -7.09 5.56 18.15
CA GLY A 267 -7.89 6.55 17.42
C GLY A 267 -9.40 6.33 17.54
N ASP A 268 -10.19 7.31 17.08
CA ASP A 268 -11.61 7.09 16.80
C ASP A 268 -11.83 6.10 15.65
N THR A 269 -13.06 5.63 15.45
CA THR A 269 -13.41 4.64 14.41
C THR A 269 -12.94 5.05 13.00
N GLN A 270 -12.95 6.33 12.65
CA GLN A 270 -12.54 6.82 11.33
C GLN A 270 -11.02 6.94 11.21
N GLN A 271 -10.34 7.40 12.26
CA GLN A 271 -8.87 7.39 12.35
C GLN A 271 -8.31 5.96 12.26
N ARG A 272 -8.93 5.00 12.97
CA ARG A 272 -8.53 3.58 12.95
C ARG A 272 -8.72 2.96 11.56
N LYS A 273 -9.83 3.25 10.87
CA LYS A 273 -10.06 2.83 9.46
C LYS A 273 -9.02 3.42 8.50
N ARG A 274 -8.72 4.73 8.62
CA ARG A 274 -7.67 5.39 7.83
C ARG A 274 -6.30 4.78 8.09
N ALA A 275 -5.93 4.60 9.35
CA ALA A 275 -4.68 3.94 9.72
C ALA A 275 -4.56 2.53 9.13
N ALA A 276 -5.62 1.71 9.19
CA ALA A 276 -5.65 0.39 8.56
C ALA A 276 -5.43 0.45 7.03
N SER A 277 -6.01 1.46 6.36
CA SER A 277 -5.83 1.69 4.92
C SER A 277 -4.38 2.09 4.58
N LEU A 278 -3.82 3.06 5.31
CA LEU A 278 -2.44 3.52 5.11
C LEU A 278 -1.43 2.39 5.39
N LEU A 279 -1.66 1.57 6.43
CA LEU A 279 -0.86 0.37 6.71
C LEU A 279 -0.90 -0.64 5.54
N CYS A 280 -2.06 -0.86 4.91
CA CYS A 280 -2.15 -1.70 3.71
C CYS A 280 -1.30 -1.17 2.55
N ILE A 281 -1.24 0.16 2.36
CA ILE A 281 -0.45 0.79 1.30
C ILE A 281 1.05 0.64 1.61
N CYS A 282 1.46 0.93 2.84
CA CYS A 282 2.85 0.71 3.29
C CYS A 282 3.31 -0.74 3.10
N ILE A 283 2.48 -1.75 3.47
CA ILE A 283 2.81 -3.17 3.28
C ILE A 283 2.97 -3.55 1.79
N ARG A 284 2.25 -2.89 0.87
CA ARG A 284 2.37 -3.15 -0.57
C ARG A 284 3.57 -2.45 -1.20
N ALA A 285 3.94 -1.28 -0.67
CA ALA A 285 5.12 -0.53 -1.11
C ALA A 285 6.43 -1.15 -0.58
N ASP A 286 6.44 -1.62 0.67
CA ASP A 286 7.52 -2.38 1.28
C ASP A 286 6.97 -3.61 2.02
N GLY A 287 7.09 -4.77 1.37
CA GLY A 287 6.61 -6.03 1.92
C GLY A 287 7.36 -6.54 3.14
N SER A 288 8.58 -6.04 3.40
CA SER A 288 9.43 -6.48 4.52
C SER A 288 8.83 -6.09 5.89
N CYS A 289 8.03 -5.02 5.93
CA CYS A 289 7.46 -4.50 7.17
C CYS A 289 6.38 -5.41 7.81
N ARG A 290 5.87 -6.42 7.11
CA ARG A 290 4.85 -7.35 7.64
C ARG A 290 5.26 -8.01 8.95
N GLN A 291 6.52 -8.43 9.08
CA GLN A 291 6.99 -9.09 10.31
C GLN A 291 7.04 -8.11 11.49
N TYR A 292 7.35 -6.82 11.26
CA TYR A 292 7.25 -5.80 12.30
C TYR A 292 5.77 -5.62 12.73
N LEU A 293 4.85 -5.48 11.78
CA LEU A 293 3.44 -5.22 12.06
C LEU A 293 2.72 -6.39 12.74
N THR A 294 2.98 -7.63 12.34
CA THR A 294 2.36 -8.82 12.95
C THR A 294 2.80 -9.05 14.40
N VAL A 295 3.99 -8.57 14.79
CA VAL A 295 4.45 -8.54 16.18
C VAL A 295 3.84 -7.37 16.95
N ASN A 296 3.84 -6.15 16.38
CA ASN A 296 3.57 -4.92 17.14
C ASN A 296 2.10 -4.48 17.18
N ILE A 297 1.22 -4.94 16.29
CA ILE A 297 -0.22 -4.65 16.36
C ILE A 297 -0.91 -5.57 17.37
N LYS A 298 -1.73 -5.02 18.28
CA LYS A 298 -2.71 -5.79 19.08
C LYS A 298 -3.83 -6.35 18.19
N LYS A 299 -4.10 -7.66 18.26
CA LYS A 299 -5.01 -8.32 17.31
C LYS A 299 -6.46 -7.92 17.61
N ALA A 300 -6.81 -7.77 18.89
CA ALA A 300 -8.07 -7.21 19.34
C ALA A 300 -8.42 -5.88 18.64
N SER A 301 -7.45 -4.98 18.48
CA SER A 301 -7.65 -3.68 17.82
C SER A 301 -8.01 -3.78 16.32
N ILE A 302 -7.63 -4.88 15.66
CA ILE A 302 -8.06 -5.18 14.28
C ILE A 302 -9.48 -5.75 14.29
N LEU A 303 -9.78 -6.67 15.22
CA LEU A 303 -11.07 -7.34 15.33
C LEU A 303 -12.21 -6.39 15.71
N GLU A 304 -11.95 -5.44 16.61
CA GLU A 304 -12.89 -4.37 16.96
C GLU A 304 -13.36 -3.55 15.74
N LEU A 305 -12.51 -3.39 14.72
CA LEU A 305 -12.88 -2.70 13.49
C LEU A 305 -13.79 -3.51 12.56
N LEU A 306 -14.02 -4.79 12.86
CA LEU A 306 -15.02 -5.62 12.17
C LEU A 306 -16.38 -5.57 12.87
N LEU A 307 -16.44 -5.08 14.12
CA LEU A 307 -17.67 -4.96 14.91
C LEU A 307 -18.45 -3.66 14.56
N GLY A 308 -19.77 -3.71 14.75
CA GLY A 308 -20.68 -2.57 14.61
C GLY A 308 -21.22 -2.32 13.20
N ASN A 309 -22.18 -1.39 13.10
CA ASN A 309 -23.11 -1.28 11.96
C ASN A 309 -22.50 -0.78 10.64
N GLN A 310 -21.19 -0.50 10.57
CA GLN A 310 -20.52 0.02 9.37
C GLN A 310 -19.73 -1.04 8.58
N ILE A 311 -20.09 -2.33 8.70
CA ILE A 311 -19.46 -3.49 8.03
C ILE A 311 -19.17 -3.25 6.54
N ARG A 312 -20.08 -2.60 5.80
CA ARG A 312 -19.89 -2.30 4.36
C ARG A 312 -18.60 -1.51 4.05
N SER A 313 -18.12 -0.70 5.00
CA SER A 313 -16.91 0.15 4.88
C SER A 313 -15.61 -0.49 5.38
N ASN A 314 -15.66 -1.67 5.99
CA ASN A 314 -14.53 -2.27 6.71
C ASN A 314 -13.60 -3.11 5.80
N GLY A 315 -13.72 -2.97 4.47
CA GLY A 315 -12.89 -3.65 3.49
C GLY A 315 -11.38 -3.35 3.60
N CYS A 316 -11.00 -2.23 4.23
CA CYS A 316 -9.61 -1.93 4.58
C CYS A 316 -9.09 -2.85 5.71
N THR A 317 -9.91 -3.15 6.72
CA THR A 317 -9.57 -4.07 7.82
C THR A 317 -9.37 -5.50 7.31
N ILE A 318 -10.28 -6.00 6.45
CA ILE A 318 -10.12 -7.32 5.82
C ILE A 318 -8.92 -7.35 4.87
N SER A 319 -8.66 -6.26 4.15
CA SER A 319 -7.44 -6.17 3.33
C SER A 319 -6.18 -6.20 4.20
N LEU A 320 -6.16 -5.52 5.36
CA LEU A 320 -5.04 -5.53 6.29
C LEU A 320 -4.79 -6.94 6.86
N LEU A 321 -5.83 -7.63 7.32
CA LEU A 321 -5.72 -9.02 7.77
C LEU A 321 -5.16 -9.94 6.68
N ALA A 322 -5.65 -9.81 5.44
CA ALA A 322 -5.13 -10.58 4.31
C ALA A 322 -3.65 -10.26 4.01
N GLU A 323 -3.23 -8.99 4.10
CA GLU A 323 -1.81 -8.64 3.94
C GLU A 323 -0.92 -9.16 5.08
N LEU A 324 -1.40 -9.12 6.33
CA LEU A 324 -0.65 -9.57 7.51
C LEU A 324 -0.46 -11.09 7.58
N ILE A 325 -1.32 -11.87 6.91
CA ILE A 325 -1.19 -13.33 6.77
C ILE A 325 -0.09 -13.73 5.78
N CYS A 326 0.30 -12.84 4.84
CA CYS A 326 1.32 -13.12 3.82
C CYS A 326 2.77 -13.08 4.37
N LEU A 327 3.09 -13.94 5.34
CA LEU A 327 4.43 -14.10 5.92
C LEU A 327 5.22 -15.23 5.23
N SER A 328 6.54 -15.14 5.21
CA SER A 328 7.39 -16.11 4.50
C SER A 328 7.48 -17.49 5.17
N ARG A 329 7.25 -17.56 6.48
CA ARG A 329 7.37 -18.78 7.31
C ARG A 329 6.02 -19.27 7.78
N ARG A 330 5.74 -20.58 7.60
CA ARG A 330 4.45 -21.16 7.96
C ARG A 330 4.23 -21.13 9.46
N SER A 331 5.29 -21.31 10.25
CA SER A 331 5.27 -21.20 11.71
C SER A 331 4.78 -19.82 12.20
N GLN A 332 5.22 -18.74 11.55
CA GLN A 332 4.81 -17.37 11.86
C GLN A 332 3.35 -17.11 11.49
N ILE A 333 2.88 -17.62 10.34
CA ILE A 333 1.46 -17.56 9.97
C ILE A 333 0.60 -18.27 11.02
N THR A 334 1.00 -19.47 11.47
CA THR A 334 0.31 -20.19 12.55
C THR A 334 0.26 -19.33 13.82
N LYS A 335 1.39 -18.77 14.25
CA LYS A 335 1.47 -17.96 15.47
C LYS A 335 0.61 -16.69 15.39
N PHE A 336 0.55 -16.04 14.23
CA PHE A 336 -0.31 -14.88 14.02
C PHE A 336 -1.80 -15.26 14.06
N LEU A 337 -2.19 -16.34 13.37
CA LEU A 337 -3.58 -16.80 13.34
C LEU A 337 -4.05 -17.37 14.69
N THR A 338 -3.19 -18.06 15.46
CA THR A 338 -3.54 -18.52 16.82
C THR A 338 -3.66 -17.36 17.79
N GLY A 339 -2.79 -16.34 17.69
CA GLY A 339 -2.95 -15.08 18.40
C GLY A 339 -4.27 -14.40 18.06
N LEU A 340 -4.56 -14.23 16.76
CA LEU A 340 -5.81 -13.64 16.27
C LEU A 340 -7.07 -14.44 16.68
N LYS A 341 -6.97 -15.75 16.87
CA LYS A 341 -8.07 -16.63 17.35
C LYS A 341 -8.32 -16.51 18.85
N ASN A 342 -7.29 -16.17 19.63
CA ASN A 342 -7.30 -16.22 21.09
C ASN A 342 -7.25 -14.82 21.76
N GLU A 343 -6.87 -13.77 21.03
CA GLU A 343 -6.84 -12.37 21.51
C GLU A 343 -8.20 -11.69 21.29
N GLY A 344 -8.81 -11.20 22.37
CA GLY A 344 -10.04 -10.41 22.34
C GLY A 344 -11.16 -10.99 23.20
N TYR A 345 -12.27 -10.25 23.34
CA TYR A 345 -13.42 -10.65 24.17
C TYR A 345 -14.41 -11.60 23.46
N PHE A 346 -14.38 -11.65 22.14
CA PHE A 346 -15.34 -12.39 21.31
C PHE A 346 -14.61 -13.44 20.45
N ASN A 347 -15.30 -14.54 20.12
CA ASN A 347 -14.75 -15.57 19.24
C ASN A 347 -14.55 -15.01 17.82
N THR A 348 -13.29 -14.84 17.41
CA THR A 348 -12.89 -14.30 16.12
C THR A 348 -13.55 -14.95 14.91
N MET A 349 -13.74 -16.28 14.94
CA MET A 349 -14.38 -16.99 13.83
C MET A 349 -15.87 -16.62 13.73
N HIS A 350 -16.52 -16.35 14.86
CA HIS A 350 -17.90 -15.86 14.90
C HIS A 350 -18.02 -14.39 14.46
N ILE A 351 -17.07 -13.53 14.83
CA ILE A 351 -16.98 -12.14 14.31
C ILE A 351 -16.90 -12.17 12.77
N LEU A 352 -16.00 -12.99 12.23
CA LEU A 352 -15.80 -13.14 10.79
C LEU A 352 -17.01 -13.77 10.09
N LEU A 353 -17.72 -14.71 10.73
CA LEU A 353 -18.96 -15.30 10.20
C LEU A 353 -20.07 -14.25 10.05
N VAL A 354 -20.34 -13.48 11.12
CA VAL A 354 -21.33 -12.39 11.09
C VAL A 354 -20.95 -11.32 10.07
N TYR A 355 -19.65 -11.02 9.94
CA TYR A 355 -19.12 -10.14 8.91
C TYR A 355 -19.35 -10.70 7.50
N LEU A 356 -19.04 -11.98 7.25
CA LEU A 356 -19.15 -12.65 5.95
C LEU A 356 -20.56 -12.55 5.37
N GLN A 357 -21.57 -12.79 6.21
CA GLN A 357 -22.99 -12.75 5.87
C GLN A 357 -23.44 -11.33 5.46
N GLN A 358 -22.90 -10.30 6.11
CA GLN A 358 -23.27 -8.89 5.88
C GLN A 358 -22.37 -8.16 4.87
N ALA A 359 -21.22 -8.74 4.52
CA ALA A 359 -20.21 -8.12 3.65
C ALA A 359 -20.71 -7.96 2.20
N PRO A 360 -20.28 -6.89 1.49
CA PRO A 360 -20.49 -6.78 0.05
C PRO A 360 -19.69 -7.86 -0.70
N PRO A 361 -20.13 -8.27 -1.91
CA PRO A 361 -19.62 -9.46 -2.59
C PRO A 361 -18.12 -9.40 -2.91
N GLU A 362 -17.53 -8.21 -3.10
CA GLU A 362 -16.08 -8.05 -3.34
C GLU A 362 -15.23 -8.36 -2.10
N GLN A 363 -15.79 -8.30 -0.89
CA GLN A 363 -15.03 -8.56 0.34
C GLN A 363 -15.13 -10.02 0.77
N ARG A 364 -16.27 -10.67 0.48
CA ARG A 364 -16.59 -12.05 0.88
C ARG A 364 -15.49 -13.10 0.60
N PRO A 365 -14.80 -13.13 -0.57
CA PRO A 365 -13.80 -14.18 -0.83
C PRO A 365 -12.62 -14.14 0.15
N LEU A 366 -12.17 -12.94 0.53
CA LEU A 366 -11.06 -12.81 1.49
C LEU A 366 -11.50 -13.12 2.91
N VAL A 367 -12.72 -12.73 3.30
CA VAL A 367 -13.28 -13.07 4.62
C VAL A 367 -13.42 -14.60 4.73
N ALA A 368 -13.95 -15.27 3.71
CA ALA A 368 -14.04 -16.72 3.61
C ALA A 368 -12.66 -17.39 3.74
N ALA A 369 -11.65 -16.93 2.98
CA ALA A 369 -10.29 -17.47 3.08
C ALA A 369 -9.65 -17.27 4.47
N ILE A 370 -9.89 -16.15 5.15
CA ILE A 370 -9.38 -15.92 6.51
C ILE A 370 -10.13 -16.82 7.53
N LEU A 371 -11.45 -16.94 7.39
CA LEU A 371 -12.28 -17.80 8.26
C LEU A 371 -11.87 -19.27 8.13
N LEU A 372 -11.70 -19.76 6.90
CA LEU A 372 -11.19 -21.11 6.62
C LEU A 372 -9.82 -21.34 7.24
N GLN A 373 -8.91 -20.37 7.17
CA GLN A 373 -7.58 -20.50 7.79
C GLN A 373 -7.62 -20.62 9.32
N LEU A 374 -8.54 -19.92 9.98
CA LEU A 374 -8.73 -19.98 11.44
C LEU A 374 -9.42 -21.29 11.87
N ASP A 375 -10.33 -21.82 11.06
CA ASP A 375 -10.93 -23.13 11.25
C ASP A 375 -9.89 -24.25 11.09
N LEU A 376 -9.07 -24.17 10.04
CA LEU A 376 -7.97 -25.08 9.71
C LEU A 376 -6.83 -25.11 10.77
N LEU A 377 -6.84 -24.24 11.79
CA LEU A 377 -6.00 -24.40 12.97
C LEU A 377 -6.49 -25.54 13.90
N GLY A 378 -7.79 -25.85 13.90
CA GLY A 378 -8.42 -26.88 14.72
C GLY A 378 -8.43 -28.27 14.07
N ASP A 379 -9.28 -29.13 14.59
CA ASP A 379 -9.51 -30.47 14.05
C ASP A 379 -10.41 -30.42 12.79
N THR A 380 -9.90 -30.98 11.69
CA THR A 380 -10.62 -31.06 10.41
C THR A 380 -11.49 -32.30 10.24
N SER A 381 -11.46 -33.25 11.19
CA SER A 381 -12.35 -34.41 11.18
C SER A 381 -13.77 -34.08 11.63
N GLN A 382 -13.93 -33.01 12.43
CA GLN A 382 -15.21 -32.58 12.99
C GLN A 382 -15.93 -31.59 12.06
N TYR A 383 -17.26 -31.58 12.15
CA TYR A 383 -18.12 -30.60 11.48
C TYR A 383 -17.84 -29.18 12.01
N SER A 384 -17.89 -28.18 11.13
CA SER A 384 -17.73 -26.77 11.50
C SER A 384 -18.57 -25.86 10.61
N VAL A 385 -19.48 -25.11 11.22
CA VAL A 385 -20.30 -24.08 10.54
C VAL A 385 -19.41 -23.04 9.84
N TYR A 386 -18.27 -22.69 10.45
CA TYR A 386 -17.30 -21.75 9.89
C TYR A 386 -16.67 -22.25 8.59
N ARG A 387 -16.44 -23.57 8.51
CA ARG A 387 -15.88 -24.23 7.33
C ARG A 387 -16.91 -24.29 6.21
N GLU A 388 -18.13 -24.72 6.50
CA GLU A 388 -19.19 -24.84 5.50
C GLU A 388 -19.58 -23.47 4.92
N GLU A 389 -19.82 -22.45 5.76
CA GLU A 389 -20.14 -21.10 5.26
C GLU A 389 -18.96 -20.48 4.48
N GLY A 390 -17.72 -20.67 4.96
CA GLY A 390 -16.52 -20.22 4.28
C GLY A 390 -16.35 -20.88 2.92
N MET A 391 -16.61 -22.18 2.82
CA MET A 391 -16.52 -22.94 1.57
C MET A 391 -17.65 -22.57 0.60
N ASP A 392 -18.91 -22.52 1.05
CA ASP A 392 -20.03 -22.11 0.19
C ASP A 392 -19.81 -20.69 -0.33
N THR A 393 -19.39 -19.76 0.52
CA THR A 393 -19.14 -18.37 0.10
C THR A 393 -18.00 -18.28 -0.92
N LEU A 394 -16.92 -19.05 -0.74
CA LEU A 394 -15.82 -19.10 -1.70
C LEU A 394 -16.26 -19.70 -3.05
N VAL A 395 -17.03 -20.79 -3.01
CA VAL A 395 -17.60 -21.46 -4.21
C VAL A 395 -18.57 -20.54 -4.92
N SER A 396 -19.52 -19.93 -4.22
CA SER A 396 -20.49 -18.97 -4.76
C SER A 396 -19.81 -17.73 -5.38
N ALA A 397 -18.68 -17.28 -4.82
CA ALA A 397 -17.86 -16.21 -5.39
C ALA A 397 -16.99 -16.65 -6.59
N LEU A 398 -16.72 -17.94 -6.75
CA LEU A 398 -16.17 -18.51 -7.98
C LEU A 398 -17.27 -18.78 -9.01
N GLU A 399 -18.51 -19.08 -8.61
CA GLU A 399 -19.63 -19.28 -9.55
C GLU A 399 -20.05 -17.95 -10.20
N ASN A 400 -19.97 -16.82 -9.48
CA ASN A 400 -20.30 -15.48 -10.02
C ASN A 400 -19.20 -14.91 -10.96
N ASN A 401 -19.50 -14.87 -12.27
CA ASN A 401 -18.57 -14.39 -13.30
C ASN A 401 -18.63 -12.88 -13.57
N SER A 402 -19.73 -12.21 -13.21
CA SER A 402 -20.09 -10.87 -13.71
C SER A 402 -19.15 -9.74 -13.25
N ASN A 403 -18.54 -9.88 -12.07
CA ASN A 403 -17.84 -8.79 -11.41
C ASN A 403 -16.32 -9.03 -11.34
N LYS A 404 -15.55 -8.26 -12.12
CA LYS A 404 -14.07 -8.33 -12.15
C LYS A 404 -13.41 -8.14 -10.76
N LYS A 405 -13.99 -7.32 -9.88
CA LYS A 405 -13.47 -7.12 -8.51
C LYS A 405 -13.69 -8.35 -7.64
N VAL A 406 -14.81 -9.05 -7.80
CA VAL A 406 -15.05 -10.35 -7.14
C VAL A 406 -14.04 -11.38 -7.67
N GLN A 407 -13.84 -11.48 -8.98
CA GLN A 407 -12.85 -12.39 -9.57
C GLN A 407 -11.43 -12.16 -9.03
N GLU A 408 -10.95 -10.91 -8.96
CA GLU A 408 -9.63 -10.58 -8.39
C GLU A 408 -9.53 -10.91 -6.88
N ARG A 409 -10.63 -10.74 -6.14
CA ARG A 409 -10.66 -11.07 -4.71
C ARG A 409 -10.74 -12.58 -4.48
N SER A 410 -11.42 -13.33 -5.36
CA SER A 410 -11.41 -14.79 -5.40
C SER A 410 -10.04 -15.35 -5.78
N SER A 411 -9.33 -14.76 -6.75
CA SER A 411 -7.96 -15.20 -7.07
C SER A 411 -7.02 -14.94 -5.90
N LYS A 412 -7.11 -13.77 -5.23
CA LYS A 412 -6.34 -13.50 -4.02
C LYS A 412 -6.71 -14.43 -2.85
N ALA A 413 -7.98 -14.82 -2.72
CA ALA A 413 -8.44 -15.78 -1.70
C ALA A 413 -7.82 -17.18 -1.90
N LEU A 414 -7.80 -17.70 -3.13
CA LEU A 414 -7.16 -18.97 -3.47
C LEU A 414 -5.65 -18.94 -3.21
N LEU A 415 -4.97 -17.86 -3.61
CA LEU A 415 -3.55 -17.66 -3.32
C LEU A 415 -3.26 -17.54 -1.81
N LEU A 416 -4.18 -16.95 -1.04
CA LEU A 416 -4.05 -16.82 0.43
C LEU A 416 -4.16 -18.19 1.12
N LEU A 417 -5.12 -19.03 0.72
CA LEU A 417 -5.20 -20.43 1.14
C LEU A 417 -3.94 -21.22 0.75
N GLY A 418 -3.31 -20.83 -0.37
CA GLY A 418 -2.00 -21.27 -0.83
C GLY A 418 -0.92 -21.34 0.26
N GLY A 419 -0.91 -20.38 1.19
CA GLY A 419 -0.08 -20.40 2.40
C GLY A 419 1.44 -20.28 2.22
N ARG A 420 1.95 -20.13 0.99
CA ARG A 420 3.37 -19.96 0.68
C ARG A 420 3.65 -18.57 0.14
N PHE A 421 4.48 -17.79 0.83
CA PHE A 421 4.84 -16.43 0.43
C PHE A 421 6.36 -16.18 0.50
N SER A 422 6.82 -15.14 -0.19
CA SER A 422 8.19 -14.59 -0.11
C SER A 422 8.38 -13.74 1.15
N SER A 423 9.61 -13.27 1.40
CA SER A 423 9.92 -12.23 2.40
C SER A 423 9.15 -10.92 2.14
N THR A 424 8.88 -10.61 0.88
CA THR A 424 8.06 -9.46 0.42
C THR A 424 6.56 -9.76 0.34
N GLY A 425 6.12 -10.95 0.79
CA GLY A 425 4.72 -11.37 0.83
C GLY A 425 4.08 -11.68 -0.53
N GLN A 426 4.87 -11.85 -1.59
CA GLN A 426 4.39 -12.34 -2.89
C GLN A 426 4.05 -13.83 -2.79
N PRO A 427 2.97 -14.32 -3.43
CA PRO A 427 2.62 -15.73 -3.42
C PRO A 427 3.66 -16.57 -4.18
N LEU A 428 4.12 -17.67 -3.56
CA LEU A 428 5.13 -18.56 -4.13
C LEU A 428 4.61 -19.97 -4.46
N SER A 429 3.33 -20.27 -4.19
CA SER A 429 2.75 -21.58 -4.46
C SER A 429 2.84 -21.98 -5.94
N GLU A 430 2.64 -21.02 -6.86
CA GLU A 430 2.82 -21.25 -8.30
C GLU A 430 4.28 -21.60 -8.65
N SER A 431 5.22 -20.71 -8.34
CA SER A 431 6.66 -20.93 -8.63
C SER A 431 7.20 -22.22 -8.02
N TRP A 432 6.70 -22.63 -6.84
CA TRP A 432 7.03 -23.91 -6.21
C TRP A 432 6.52 -25.12 -7.03
N LEU A 433 5.28 -25.09 -7.51
CA LEU A 433 4.72 -26.12 -8.39
C LEU A 433 5.45 -26.18 -9.75
N LEU A 434 5.82 -25.03 -10.31
CA LEU A 434 6.58 -24.97 -11.57
C LEU A 434 7.98 -25.60 -11.41
N LYS A 435 8.66 -25.33 -10.29
CA LYS A 435 9.93 -25.99 -9.95
C LYS A 435 9.75 -27.51 -9.80
N GLN A 436 8.65 -27.97 -9.19
CA GLN A 436 8.33 -29.41 -9.15
C GLN A 436 8.12 -30.03 -10.54
N ALA A 437 7.65 -29.28 -11.54
CA ALA A 437 7.54 -29.73 -12.92
C ALA A 437 8.86 -29.64 -13.73
N GLY A 438 9.92 -29.07 -13.15
CA GLY A 438 11.23 -28.88 -13.77
C GLY A 438 11.45 -27.52 -14.44
N LEU A 439 10.59 -26.53 -14.20
CA LEU A 439 10.72 -25.15 -14.69
C LEU A 439 11.22 -24.25 -13.55
N ASP A 440 12.51 -23.89 -13.53
CA ASP A 440 13.19 -23.32 -12.35
C ASP A 440 13.59 -21.82 -12.46
N ASP A 441 13.04 -21.10 -13.45
CA ASP A 441 13.54 -19.77 -13.84
C ASP A 441 13.30 -18.64 -12.80
N THR A 442 12.40 -18.81 -11.82
CA THR A 442 12.01 -17.72 -10.87
C THR A 442 11.89 -18.11 -9.40
N PHE A 443 11.65 -19.37 -9.05
CA PHE A 443 11.45 -19.75 -7.64
C PHE A 443 12.72 -19.53 -6.80
N THR A 444 13.88 -19.84 -7.36
CA THR A 444 15.16 -19.79 -6.65
C THR A 444 15.55 -18.36 -6.29
N GLU A 445 15.35 -17.37 -7.18
CA GLU A 445 15.62 -15.96 -6.89
C GLU A 445 14.66 -15.36 -5.84
N LEU A 446 13.35 -15.59 -6.02
CA LEU A 446 12.31 -15.08 -5.12
C LEU A 446 12.37 -15.71 -3.72
N SER A 447 12.85 -16.96 -3.62
CA SER A 447 13.10 -17.63 -2.33
C SER A 447 14.46 -17.28 -1.72
N ALA A 448 15.46 -16.87 -2.51
CA ALA A 448 16.79 -16.46 -2.03
C ALA A 448 16.81 -15.04 -1.43
N MET A 449 15.83 -14.18 -1.77
CA MET A 449 15.60 -12.88 -1.11
C MET A 449 15.08 -12.99 0.34
N GLY A 450 15.31 -14.12 1.01
CA GLY A 450 14.98 -14.34 2.41
C GLY A 450 15.90 -15.40 3.03
N ALA A 451 15.91 -15.48 4.37
CA ALA A 451 16.67 -16.52 5.06
C ALA A 451 16.21 -17.93 4.60
N PRO A 452 17.14 -18.86 4.34
CA PRO A 452 16.81 -20.19 3.83
C PRO A 452 15.81 -20.90 4.74
N LYS A 453 14.78 -21.50 4.13
CA LYS A 453 13.78 -22.29 4.86
C LYS A 453 14.43 -23.58 5.36
N THR A 454 14.16 -23.93 6.60
CA THR A 454 14.54 -25.24 7.15
C THR A 454 13.61 -26.31 6.60
N GLU A 455 14.08 -27.56 6.56
CA GLU A 455 13.26 -28.72 6.17
C GLU A 455 11.95 -28.81 6.97
N ARG A 456 11.98 -28.35 8.24
CA ARG A 456 10.79 -28.25 9.10
C ARG A 456 9.75 -27.25 8.56
N GLU A 457 10.16 -26.03 8.18
CA GLU A 457 9.25 -25.02 7.63
C GLU A 457 8.66 -25.46 6.28
N GLU A 458 9.44 -26.18 5.48
CA GLU A 458 8.95 -26.74 4.21
C GLU A 458 7.93 -27.86 4.46
N LYS A 459 8.22 -28.79 5.38
CA LYS A 459 7.26 -29.82 5.80
C LYS A 459 5.98 -29.23 6.39
N GLU A 460 6.07 -28.22 7.26
CA GLU A 460 4.89 -27.50 7.79
C GLU A 460 4.06 -26.87 6.67
N SER A 461 4.70 -26.40 5.59
CA SER A 461 4.03 -25.82 4.42
C SER A 461 3.34 -26.89 3.55
N GLU A 462 3.91 -28.08 3.42
CA GLU A 462 3.30 -29.23 2.73
C GLU A 462 2.14 -29.86 3.53
N ASP A 463 2.33 -30.06 4.84
CA ASP A 463 1.28 -30.58 5.73
C ASP A 463 0.08 -29.62 5.78
N TRP A 464 0.34 -28.31 5.75
CA TRP A 464 -0.70 -27.30 5.57
C TRP A 464 -1.45 -27.44 4.25
N MET A 465 -0.72 -27.54 3.13
CA MET A 465 -1.28 -27.68 1.78
C MET A 465 -2.16 -28.93 1.65
N ARG A 466 -1.74 -30.04 2.27
CA ARG A 466 -2.51 -31.27 2.40
C ARG A 466 -3.79 -31.05 3.20
N LYS A 467 -3.71 -30.35 4.33
CA LYS A 467 -4.87 -30.06 5.19
C LYS A 467 -5.91 -29.16 4.50
N VAL A 468 -5.46 -28.11 3.81
CA VAL A 468 -6.32 -27.23 2.99
C VAL A 468 -7.03 -28.05 1.91
N THR A 469 -6.27 -28.85 1.15
CA THR A 469 -6.82 -29.68 0.06
C THR A 469 -7.90 -30.65 0.54
N ASN A 470 -7.71 -31.31 1.68
CA ASN A 470 -8.71 -32.20 2.26
C ASN A 470 -10.03 -31.47 2.56
N VAL A 471 -9.96 -30.24 3.10
CA VAL A 471 -11.16 -29.42 3.35
C VAL A 471 -11.82 -28.94 2.04
N LEU A 472 -11.02 -28.51 1.05
CA LEU A 472 -11.52 -28.12 -0.27
C LEU A 472 -12.30 -29.26 -0.94
N LEU A 473 -11.78 -30.49 -0.89
CA LEU A 473 -12.43 -31.67 -1.46
C LEU A 473 -13.68 -32.09 -0.66
N ASN A 474 -13.61 -32.14 0.66
CA ASN A 474 -14.68 -32.69 1.49
C ASN A 474 -15.89 -31.74 1.59
N SER A 475 -15.67 -30.45 1.89
CA SER A 475 -16.73 -29.46 2.05
C SER A 475 -17.12 -28.80 0.71
N GLY A 476 -16.15 -28.57 -0.20
CA GLY A 476 -16.43 -27.95 -1.50
C GLY A 476 -16.98 -28.92 -2.56
N ASN A 477 -16.53 -30.18 -2.53
CA ASN A 477 -17.01 -31.31 -3.33
C ASN A 477 -17.26 -30.93 -4.81
N LYS A 478 -18.35 -31.40 -5.42
CA LYS A 478 -18.69 -31.22 -6.83
C LYS A 478 -18.76 -29.76 -7.27
N ARG A 479 -19.34 -28.87 -6.46
CA ARG A 479 -19.51 -27.45 -6.83
C ARG A 479 -18.17 -26.75 -6.95
N LEU A 480 -17.25 -26.98 -6.01
CA LEU A 480 -15.89 -26.40 -6.11
C LEU A 480 -15.18 -26.86 -7.40
N LEU A 481 -15.21 -28.15 -7.72
CA LEU A 481 -14.53 -28.65 -8.92
C LEU A 481 -15.13 -28.08 -10.21
N LEU A 482 -16.47 -27.95 -10.28
CA LEU A 482 -17.16 -27.30 -11.41
C LEU A 482 -16.83 -25.82 -11.50
N ALA A 483 -16.81 -25.09 -10.38
CA ALA A 483 -16.50 -23.67 -10.34
C ALA A 483 -15.06 -23.39 -10.77
N LEU A 484 -14.09 -24.16 -10.26
CA LEU A 484 -12.68 -24.08 -10.67
C LEU A 484 -12.52 -24.39 -12.17
N SER A 485 -13.10 -25.51 -12.63
CA SER A 485 -13.12 -25.92 -14.05
C SER A 485 -13.68 -24.82 -14.95
N LYS A 486 -14.81 -24.20 -14.56
CA LYS A 486 -15.42 -23.10 -15.31
C LYS A 486 -14.52 -21.86 -15.36
N ARG A 487 -13.88 -21.48 -14.25
CA ARG A 487 -12.98 -20.31 -14.23
C ARG A 487 -11.68 -20.49 -14.99
N VAL A 488 -11.22 -21.72 -15.24
CA VAL A 488 -10.10 -21.98 -16.15
C VAL A 488 -10.48 -21.72 -17.62
N GLU A 489 -11.76 -21.91 -17.97
CA GLU A 489 -12.31 -21.62 -19.31
C GLU A 489 -12.51 -20.12 -19.55
N ASP A 490 -13.17 -19.39 -18.65
CA ASP A 490 -13.69 -18.03 -18.90
C ASP A 490 -13.21 -16.93 -17.93
N GLY A 491 -12.30 -17.25 -17.00
CA GLY A 491 -11.84 -16.33 -15.97
C GLY A 491 -10.87 -15.26 -16.49
N THR A 492 -10.70 -14.18 -15.71
CA THR A 492 -9.56 -13.26 -15.89
C THR A 492 -8.22 -14.01 -15.72
N PRO A 493 -7.11 -13.59 -16.38
CA PRO A 493 -5.85 -14.33 -16.34
C PRO A 493 -5.33 -14.63 -14.91
N ARG A 494 -5.46 -13.67 -13.98
CA ARG A 494 -5.11 -13.88 -12.56
C ARG A 494 -5.96 -14.96 -11.89
N LEU A 495 -7.25 -15.06 -12.24
CA LEU A 495 -8.15 -16.08 -11.71
C LEU A 495 -7.92 -17.43 -12.38
N VAL A 496 -7.72 -17.49 -13.69
CA VAL A 496 -7.31 -18.72 -14.41
C VAL A 496 -6.06 -19.31 -13.77
N ARG A 497 -5.02 -18.49 -13.54
CA ARG A 497 -3.77 -18.94 -12.94
C ARG A 497 -3.94 -19.44 -11.50
N ALA A 498 -4.68 -18.69 -10.68
CA ALA A 498 -5.00 -19.12 -9.32
C ALA A 498 -5.81 -20.43 -9.30
N CYS A 499 -6.80 -20.59 -10.19
CA CYS A 499 -7.59 -21.82 -10.31
C CYS A 499 -6.75 -23.00 -10.81
N LEU A 500 -5.87 -22.82 -11.79
CA LEU A 500 -4.95 -23.86 -12.26
C LEU A 500 -3.98 -24.29 -11.15
N MET A 501 -3.33 -23.33 -10.48
CA MET A 501 -2.52 -23.61 -9.29
C MET A 501 -3.31 -24.38 -8.23
N THR A 502 -4.57 -23.97 -7.98
CA THR A 502 -5.49 -24.64 -7.06
C THR A 502 -5.98 -26.01 -7.56
N ILE A 503 -5.88 -26.33 -8.85
CA ILE A 503 -6.14 -27.68 -9.36
C ILE A 503 -4.87 -28.54 -9.21
N THR A 504 -3.69 -28.02 -9.55
CA THR A 504 -2.43 -28.75 -9.55
C THR A 504 -2.08 -29.32 -8.18
N TRP A 505 -2.13 -28.50 -7.11
CA TRP A 505 -1.84 -29.00 -5.76
C TRP A 505 -2.90 -30.00 -5.23
N MET A 506 -4.15 -29.97 -5.74
CA MET A 506 -5.23 -30.88 -5.35
C MET A 506 -5.11 -32.21 -6.09
N SER A 507 -4.61 -32.20 -7.32
CA SER A 507 -4.55 -33.37 -8.22
C SER A 507 -3.87 -34.60 -7.60
N ALA A 508 -2.78 -34.39 -6.84
CA ALA A 508 -2.05 -35.47 -6.16
C ALA A 508 -2.87 -36.13 -5.03
N LEU A 509 -3.68 -35.35 -4.31
CA LEU A 509 -4.56 -35.84 -3.23
C LEU A 509 -5.88 -36.41 -3.77
N ILE A 510 -6.37 -35.89 -4.90
CA ILE A 510 -7.45 -36.51 -5.66
C ILE A 510 -7.00 -37.93 -6.08
N ALA A 511 -5.85 -38.07 -6.76
CA ALA A 511 -5.36 -39.36 -7.26
C ALA A 511 -5.14 -40.42 -6.17
N SER A 512 -4.84 -40.00 -4.93
CA SER A 512 -4.63 -40.85 -3.75
C SER A 512 -5.86 -40.94 -2.81
N SER A 513 -6.98 -40.32 -3.16
CA SER A 513 -8.21 -40.37 -2.36
C SER A 513 -8.83 -41.76 -2.34
N ARG A 514 -9.32 -42.18 -1.17
CA ARG A 514 -10.09 -43.43 -1.02
C ARG A 514 -11.51 -43.31 -1.59
N ASP A 515 -12.02 -42.10 -1.77
CA ASP A 515 -13.34 -41.87 -2.35
C ASP A 515 -13.28 -41.97 -3.89
N ALA A 516 -13.84 -43.05 -4.43
CA ALA A 516 -13.95 -43.29 -5.86
C ALA A 516 -14.87 -42.29 -6.57
N ASN A 517 -15.89 -41.73 -5.89
CA ASN A 517 -16.77 -40.74 -6.46
C ASN A 517 -16.02 -39.42 -6.69
N VAL A 518 -15.26 -38.96 -5.69
CA VAL A 518 -14.41 -37.75 -5.82
C VAL A 518 -13.37 -37.93 -6.93
N ARG A 519 -12.70 -39.09 -7.01
CA ARG A 519 -11.75 -39.41 -8.09
C ARG A 519 -12.41 -39.39 -9.47
N SER A 520 -13.48 -40.16 -9.62
CA SER A 520 -14.19 -40.30 -10.89
C SER A 520 -14.74 -38.95 -11.38
N LEU A 521 -15.31 -38.14 -10.47
CA LEU A 521 -15.85 -36.82 -10.74
C LEU A 521 -14.78 -35.80 -11.11
N ALA A 522 -13.66 -35.76 -10.37
CA ALA A 522 -12.54 -34.87 -10.69
C ALA A 522 -11.98 -35.17 -12.08
N CYS A 523 -11.80 -36.44 -12.43
CA CYS A 523 -11.33 -36.82 -13.76
C CYS A 523 -12.39 -36.63 -14.87
N LEU A 524 -13.69 -36.47 -14.55
CA LEU A 524 -14.71 -36.03 -15.53
C LEU A 524 -14.76 -34.50 -15.71
N VAL A 525 -14.60 -33.72 -14.64
CA VAL A 525 -14.81 -32.27 -14.64
C VAL A 525 -13.54 -31.47 -14.96
N ILE A 526 -12.40 -31.92 -14.44
CA ILE A 526 -11.14 -31.17 -14.46
C ILE A 526 -10.29 -31.56 -15.67
N MET A 527 -10.20 -32.86 -15.97
CA MET A 527 -9.32 -33.41 -17.01
C MET A 527 -9.53 -32.78 -18.40
N PRO A 528 -10.77 -32.52 -18.88
CA PRO A 528 -10.97 -31.83 -20.16
C PRO A 528 -10.36 -30.42 -20.18
N ARG A 529 -10.50 -29.66 -19.08
CA ARG A 529 -9.95 -28.29 -18.98
C ARG A 529 -8.44 -28.28 -18.85
N LEU A 530 -7.85 -29.29 -18.22
CA LEU A 530 -6.39 -29.46 -18.23
C LEU A 530 -5.87 -29.74 -19.64
N LEU A 531 -6.56 -30.56 -20.43
CA LEU A 531 -6.20 -30.82 -21.83
C LEU A 531 -6.30 -29.57 -22.70
N GLU A 532 -7.34 -28.76 -22.53
CA GLU A 532 -7.48 -27.44 -23.19
C GLU A 532 -6.36 -26.47 -22.75
N SER A 533 -5.97 -26.49 -21.47
CA SER A 533 -4.88 -25.67 -20.93
C SER A 533 -3.48 -26.07 -21.44
N LEU A 534 -3.31 -27.19 -22.14
CA LEU A 534 -2.05 -27.54 -22.80
C LEU A 534 -1.79 -26.77 -24.10
N ASN A 535 -2.82 -26.17 -24.70
CA ASN A 535 -2.74 -25.48 -26.01
C ASN A 535 -1.62 -24.42 -26.01
N CYS A 536 -0.91 -24.28 -27.14
CA CYS A 536 0.20 -23.35 -27.32
C CYS A 536 -0.21 -21.87 -27.14
N ASP A 537 -1.48 -21.52 -27.35
CA ASP A 537 -2.01 -20.15 -27.13
C ASP A 537 -2.09 -19.78 -25.64
N ARG A 538 -1.97 -20.76 -24.73
CA ARG A 538 -1.93 -20.52 -23.28
C ARG A 538 -0.52 -20.12 -22.85
N ALA A 539 -0.44 -19.30 -21.81
CA ALA A 539 0.82 -18.93 -21.19
C ALA A 539 1.58 -20.18 -20.70
N LEU A 540 2.91 -20.15 -20.80
CA LEU A 540 3.77 -21.33 -20.57
C LEU A 540 3.48 -22.00 -19.23
N GLU A 541 3.36 -21.23 -18.15
CA GLU A 541 3.21 -21.78 -16.81
C GLU A 541 1.83 -22.43 -16.61
N GLU A 542 0.80 -22.01 -17.35
CA GLU A 542 -0.52 -22.65 -17.37
C GLU A 542 -0.43 -24.05 -17.99
N ARG A 543 0.32 -24.17 -19.09
CA ARG A 543 0.59 -25.45 -19.77
C ARG A 543 1.37 -26.40 -18.86
N VAL A 544 2.34 -25.88 -18.10
CA VAL A 544 3.14 -26.65 -17.12
C VAL A 544 2.34 -27.08 -15.89
N LEU A 545 1.51 -26.19 -15.33
CA LEU A 545 0.58 -26.55 -14.25
C LEU A 545 -0.43 -27.61 -14.72
N ALA A 546 -0.88 -27.51 -15.97
CA ALA A 546 -1.78 -28.49 -16.57
C ALA A 546 -1.12 -29.86 -16.76
N SER A 547 0.12 -29.93 -17.25
CA SER A 547 0.84 -31.20 -17.40
C SER A 547 1.16 -31.86 -16.06
N LEU A 548 1.57 -31.09 -15.04
CA LEU A 548 1.80 -31.60 -13.68
C LEU A 548 0.49 -32.13 -13.05
N SER A 549 -0.63 -31.45 -13.28
CA SER A 549 -1.96 -31.91 -12.85
C SER A 549 -2.35 -33.23 -13.50
N LEU A 550 -2.24 -33.33 -14.83
CA LEU A 550 -2.58 -34.53 -15.59
C LEU A 550 -1.73 -35.72 -15.16
N LEU A 551 -0.41 -35.53 -15.02
CA LEU A 551 0.50 -36.58 -14.57
C LEU A 551 0.15 -37.08 -13.17
N SER A 552 -0.24 -36.17 -12.28
CA SER A 552 -0.67 -36.53 -10.92
C SER A 552 -1.95 -37.35 -10.92
N LEU A 553 -2.94 -37.00 -11.76
CA LEU A 553 -4.20 -37.75 -11.89
C LEU A 553 -4.00 -39.16 -12.45
N VAL A 554 -3.20 -39.33 -13.52
CA VAL A 554 -3.03 -40.65 -14.18
C VAL A 554 -2.20 -41.66 -13.39
N ARG A 555 -1.60 -41.28 -12.27
CA ARG A 555 -1.06 -42.24 -11.28
C ARG A 555 -2.17 -43.14 -10.71
N ASN A 556 -3.44 -42.77 -10.85
CA ASN A 556 -4.58 -43.60 -10.51
C ASN A 556 -5.11 -44.35 -11.76
N PRO A 557 -5.30 -45.69 -11.72
CA PRO A 557 -5.77 -46.48 -12.88
C PRO A 557 -7.12 -46.03 -13.47
N GLU A 558 -8.06 -45.57 -12.64
CA GLU A 558 -9.36 -45.07 -13.13
C GLU A 558 -9.20 -43.79 -13.97
N CYS A 559 -8.27 -42.92 -13.62
CA CYS A 559 -8.01 -41.70 -14.37
C CYS A 559 -7.05 -41.94 -15.55
N TYR A 560 -6.15 -42.91 -15.45
CA TYR A 560 -5.36 -43.41 -16.59
C TYR A 560 -6.28 -43.88 -17.73
N SER A 561 -7.23 -44.76 -17.44
CA SER A 561 -8.20 -45.29 -18.44
C SER A 561 -9.16 -44.24 -19.01
N LYS A 562 -9.35 -43.09 -18.34
CA LYS A 562 -10.12 -41.96 -18.88
C LYS A 562 -9.28 -41.00 -19.73
N LEU A 563 -7.97 -40.89 -19.50
CA LEU A 563 -7.08 -40.02 -20.29
C LEU A 563 -6.61 -40.70 -21.58
N PHE A 564 -6.35 -42.00 -21.53
CA PHE A 564 -5.75 -42.75 -22.64
C PHE A 564 -6.79 -43.60 -23.39
N PRO A 565 -6.75 -43.66 -24.74
CA PRO A 565 -5.78 -43.00 -25.62
C PRO A 565 -5.99 -41.49 -25.76
N MET A 566 -4.92 -40.71 -25.68
CA MET A 566 -4.97 -39.25 -25.83
C MET A 566 -5.17 -38.81 -27.28
N ARG A 567 -5.85 -37.68 -27.49
CA ARG A 567 -6.00 -37.06 -28.82
C ARG A 567 -4.64 -36.64 -29.39
N LYS A 568 -4.47 -36.77 -30.71
CA LYS A 568 -3.24 -36.41 -31.44
C LYS A 568 -2.81 -34.96 -31.20
N GLU A 569 -3.75 -34.03 -31.09
CA GLU A 569 -3.53 -32.61 -30.76
C GLU A 569 -2.87 -32.45 -29.40
N SER A 570 -3.43 -33.07 -28.36
CA SER A 570 -2.88 -33.03 -27.00
C SER A 570 -1.49 -33.66 -26.91
N ILE A 571 -1.24 -34.73 -27.69
CA ILE A 571 0.10 -35.33 -27.83
C ILE A 571 1.09 -34.34 -28.50
N ALA A 572 0.65 -33.56 -29.50
CA ALA A 572 1.48 -32.53 -30.13
C ALA A 572 1.84 -31.40 -29.15
N PHE A 573 0.87 -30.92 -28.36
CA PHE A 573 1.11 -29.92 -27.32
C PHE A 573 2.07 -30.41 -26.22
N LEU A 574 1.97 -31.69 -25.83
CA LEU A 574 2.92 -32.30 -24.89
C LEU A 574 4.32 -32.47 -25.48
N LYS A 575 4.48 -32.76 -26.78
CA LYS A 575 5.80 -32.86 -27.43
C LYS A 575 6.59 -31.56 -27.39
N ASP A 576 5.93 -30.43 -27.53
CA ASP A 576 6.53 -29.10 -27.34
C ASP A 576 6.97 -28.92 -25.87
N LEU A 577 6.06 -29.12 -24.92
CA LEU A 577 6.30 -28.93 -23.49
C LEU A 577 7.34 -29.91 -22.90
N ALA A 578 7.48 -31.09 -23.48
CA ALA A 578 8.47 -32.12 -23.12
C ALA A 578 9.92 -31.71 -23.41
N ARG A 579 10.15 -30.62 -24.16
CA ARG A 579 11.50 -30.07 -24.35
C ARG A 579 12.04 -29.41 -23.07
N ILE A 580 11.16 -28.91 -22.21
CA ILE A 580 11.46 -28.06 -21.06
C ILE A 580 10.99 -28.61 -19.71
N THR A 581 10.01 -29.52 -19.68
CA THR A 581 9.51 -30.13 -18.44
C THR A 581 9.63 -31.65 -18.46
N TRP A 582 9.90 -32.25 -17.29
CA TRP A 582 9.94 -33.71 -17.16
C TRP A 582 8.53 -34.31 -17.12
N THR A 583 7.55 -33.56 -16.60
CA THR A 583 6.16 -33.99 -16.48
C THR A 583 5.52 -34.31 -17.83
N ALA A 584 5.81 -33.50 -18.86
CA ALA A 584 5.35 -33.74 -20.21
C ALA A 584 6.06 -34.91 -20.90
N LYS A 585 7.36 -35.15 -20.61
CA LYS A 585 8.07 -36.36 -21.09
C LYS A 585 7.40 -37.63 -20.56
N GLU A 586 7.03 -37.64 -19.28
CA GLU A 586 6.40 -38.79 -18.64
C GLU A 586 4.96 -39.03 -19.09
N LEU A 587 4.18 -37.96 -19.35
CA LEU A 587 2.86 -38.13 -19.98
C LEU A 587 2.94 -38.73 -21.39
N LEU A 588 4.00 -38.40 -22.16
CA LEU A 588 4.23 -38.98 -23.49
C LEU A 588 4.64 -40.45 -23.42
N SER A 589 5.46 -40.87 -22.46
CA SER A 589 5.84 -42.28 -22.28
C SER A 589 4.61 -43.13 -21.89
N LEU A 590 3.77 -42.62 -20.98
CA LEU A 590 2.51 -43.28 -20.61
C LEU A 590 1.53 -43.38 -21.79
N ALA A 591 1.50 -42.38 -22.68
CA ALA A 591 0.68 -42.39 -23.89
C ALA A 591 1.11 -43.48 -24.89
N THR A 592 2.42 -43.71 -25.06
CA THR A 592 2.91 -44.75 -25.97
C THR A 592 2.65 -46.16 -25.43
N ILE A 593 2.75 -46.36 -24.11
CA ILE A 593 2.42 -47.65 -23.47
C ILE A 593 0.93 -47.98 -23.61
N GLY A 594 0.03 -47.02 -23.39
CA GLY A 594 -1.42 -47.23 -23.58
C GLY A 594 -1.83 -47.47 -25.05
N SER A 595 -0.97 -47.06 -25.99
CA SER A 595 -1.16 -47.31 -27.43
C SER A 595 -0.76 -48.73 -27.84
N THR A 596 0.11 -49.42 -27.08
CA THR A 596 0.52 -50.80 -27.41
C THR A 596 -0.36 -51.86 -26.74
N SER A 597 -0.96 -51.55 -25.57
CA SER A 597 -1.91 -52.47 -24.91
C SER A 597 -3.27 -52.57 -25.62
N SER A 598 -3.65 -51.57 -26.42
CA SER A 598 -4.90 -51.52 -27.18
C SER A 598 -4.85 -52.24 -28.54
N PHE A 599 -3.69 -52.79 -28.94
CA PHE A 599 -3.52 -53.60 -30.16
C PHE A 599 -3.51 -55.13 -29.91
N ASN A 600 -3.56 -55.58 -28.66
CA ASN A 600 -3.49 -56.99 -28.25
C ASN A 600 -4.75 -57.43 -27.44
N GLY A 601 -5.91 -56.81 -27.70
CA GLY A 601 -7.20 -57.12 -27.05
C GLY A 601 -8.23 -57.60 -28.06
#